data_AF-B3RYG3-F1
#
_entry.id   AF-B3RYG3-F1
#
_cell.length_a   1.000
_cell.length_b   1.000
_cell.length_c   1.000
_cell.angle_alpha   90.00
_cell.angle_beta   90.00
_cell.angle_gamma   90.00
#
_symmetry.space_group_name_H-M   'P 1'
#
loop_
_entity.id
_entity.type
_entity.pdbx_description
1 polymer ?
#
loop_
_entity_poly.entity_id
_entity_poly.type
_entity_poly.pdbx_seq_one_letter_code
_entity_poly.pdbx_strand_id
1 'polypeptide(L)'
;MYLHALPFRTLDECYISRGSDYRGNVSKTASGILCQNWTSQKPHKHDYIPLDYPSEGLEDSNYCRNPSGSAGPWCYTTDPQIRWMFCDIRRCSKKFRRRCISVGEYYRGSQRITKSGLLCQKWSSQIPHAHTYTPGNNPQSGLEANYCRNPTLNAITPWCYTKSTFKRWEYCDIADYLCGEIK
;
A
#
# COMPACT_ATOMS: atom_id res chain seq x y z
N MET A 1 -30.78 -12.14 -20.45
CA MET A 1 -30.21 -10.77 -20.51
C MET A 1 -29.00 -10.75 -19.60
N TYR A 2 -27.80 -10.72 -20.19
CA TYR A 2 -26.53 -10.77 -19.46
C TYR A 2 -26.30 -9.43 -18.75
N LEU A 3 -26.30 -9.45 -17.42
CA LEU A 3 -25.79 -8.35 -16.63
C LEU A 3 -24.26 -8.40 -16.73
N HIS A 4 -23.69 -7.50 -17.52
CA HIS A 4 -22.26 -7.23 -17.48
C HIS A 4 -21.91 -6.73 -16.08
N ALA A 5 -21.31 -7.60 -15.26
CA ALA A 5 -20.56 -7.19 -14.09
C ALA A 5 -19.47 -6.22 -14.57
N LEU A 6 -19.59 -4.95 -14.18
CA LEU A 6 -18.54 -3.97 -14.42
C LEU A 6 -17.26 -4.47 -13.73
N PRO A 7 -16.12 -4.58 -14.42
CA PRO A 7 -14.90 -5.06 -13.78
C PRO A 7 -14.52 -4.08 -12.67
N PHE A 8 -14.30 -4.63 -11.46
CA PHE A 8 -13.63 -3.93 -10.38
C PHE A 8 -12.31 -3.38 -10.93
N ARG A 9 -12.21 -2.06 -11.13
CA ARG A 9 -10.96 -1.43 -11.57
C ARG A 9 -10.07 -1.29 -10.34
N THR A 10 -9.11 -2.20 -10.20
CA THR A 10 -8.14 -2.21 -9.11
C THR A 10 -7.19 -1.02 -9.26
N LEU A 11 -6.57 -0.59 -8.15
CA LEU A 11 -5.51 0.44 -8.10
C LEU A 11 -4.24 0.07 -8.91
N ASP A 12 -4.27 -1.07 -9.60
CA ASP A 12 -3.20 -1.63 -10.41
C ASP A 12 -3.13 -1.03 -11.83
N GLU A 13 -4.12 -0.21 -12.23
CA GLU A 13 -4.18 0.38 -13.57
C GLU A 13 -3.51 1.77 -13.71
N CYS A 14 -3.15 2.43 -12.60
CA CYS A 14 -2.54 3.76 -12.61
C CYS A 14 -1.72 4.03 -11.34
N TYR A 15 -0.79 4.99 -11.37
CA TYR A 15 -0.04 5.40 -10.18
C TYR A 15 -0.39 6.81 -9.69
N ILE A 16 -0.23 7.04 -8.39
CA ILE A 16 -0.45 8.32 -7.70
C ILE A 16 0.90 8.96 -7.38
N SER A 17 0.97 10.30 -7.36
CA SER A 17 2.21 11.04 -7.04
C SER A 17 3.38 10.58 -7.93
N ARG A 18 4.40 9.94 -7.34
CA ARG A 18 5.55 9.33 -8.02
C ARG A 18 5.45 7.80 -8.13
N GLY A 19 4.41 7.17 -7.58
CA GLY A 19 4.15 5.73 -7.72
C GLY A 19 5.03 4.83 -6.85
N SER A 20 5.48 5.29 -5.67
CA SER A 20 6.14 4.44 -4.67
C SER A 20 5.20 3.36 -4.12
N ASP A 21 3.92 3.68 -4.03
CA ASP A 21 2.83 2.80 -3.59
C ASP A 21 2.24 1.95 -4.72
N TYR A 22 2.71 2.10 -5.96
CA TYR A 22 2.18 1.35 -7.09
C TYR A 22 2.48 -0.16 -6.93
N ARG A 23 1.44 -0.98 -6.98
CA ARG A 23 1.52 -2.45 -6.83
C ARG A 23 0.94 -3.24 -8.00
N GLY A 24 0.61 -2.57 -9.10
CA GLY A 24 0.12 -3.23 -10.30
C GLY A 24 1.16 -4.14 -10.98
N ASN A 25 0.70 -4.85 -12.02
CA ASN A 25 1.40 -5.98 -12.64
C ASN A 25 2.09 -5.64 -13.97
N VAL A 26 2.21 -4.36 -14.32
CA VAL A 26 2.95 -3.93 -15.52
C VAL A 26 4.42 -4.35 -15.37
N SER A 27 4.93 -5.08 -16.37
CA SER A 27 6.28 -5.68 -16.37
C SER A 27 7.08 -5.35 -17.64
N LYS A 28 6.69 -4.29 -18.36
CA LYS A 28 7.40 -3.79 -19.54
C LYS A 28 7.65 -2.29 -19.42
N THR A 29 8.77 -1.85 -19.96
CA THR A 29 9.15 -0.43 -20.06
C THR A 29 8.26 0.30 -21.08
N ALA A 30 8.36 1.63 -21.14
CA ALA A 30 7.65 2.44 -22.11
C ALA A 30 7.99 2.10 -23.58
N SER A 31 9.18 1.58 -23.84
CA SER A 31 9.58 1.07 -25.16
C SER A 31 9.20 -0.40 -25.40
N GLY A 32 8.52 -1.04 -24.45
CA GLY A 32 8.09 -2.44 -24.55
C GLY A 32 9.14 -3.49 -24.15
N ILE A 33 10.29 -3.07 -23.61
CA ILE A 33 11.34 -3.99 -23.15
C ILE A 33 10.88 -4.68 -21.87
N LEU A 34 11.10 -5.99 -21.77
CA LEU A 34 10.74 -6.75 -20.59
C LEU A 34 11.57 -6.30 -19.38
N CYS A 35 10.92 -6.19 -18.24
CA CYS A 35 11.59 -5.90 -16.98
C CYS A 35 12.37 -7.13 -16.48
N GLN A 36 13.56 -6.89 -15.95
CA GLN A 36 14.32 -7.82 -15.14
C GLN A 36 13.65 -8.01 -13.78
N ASN A 37 13.64 -9.25 -13.28
CA ASN A 37 13.12 -9.56 -11.94
C ASN A 37 13.98 -8.88 -10.86
N TRP A 38 13.36 -8.26 -9.85
CA TRP A 38 14.05 -7.58 -8.75
C TRP A 38 14.89 -8.51 -7.88
N THR A 39 14.62 -9.81 -7.87
CA THR A 39 15.49 -10.81 -7.22
C THR A 39 16.67 -11.23 -8.09
N SER A 40 16.62 -10.96 -9.40
CA SER A 40 17.68 -11.32 -10.35
C SER A 40 18.80 -10.29 -10.35
N GLN A 41 20.05 -10.76 -10.34
CA GLN A 41 21.25 -9.94 -10.52
C GLN A 41 21.80 -9.97 -11.96
N LYS A 42 20.98 -10.39 -12.93
CA LYS A 42 21.30 -10.45 -14.36
C LYS A 42 20.13 -9.96 -15.23
N PRO A 43 20.39 -9.27 -16.36
CA PRO A 43 21.72 -8.85 -16.85
C PRO A 43 22.35 -7.72 -16.02
N HIS A 44 21.56 -6.95 -15.27
CA HIS A 44 22.05 -5.79 -14.52
C HIS A 44 22.14 -6.11 -13.04
N LYS A 45 23.35 -6.09 -12.47
CA LYS A 45 23.53 -6.13 -11.01
C LYS A 45 23.00 -4.84 -10.37
N HIS A 46 22.36 -4.94 -9.21
CA HIS A 46 21.79 -3.79 -8.50
C HIS A 46 21.58 -4.02 -7.00
N ASP A 47 21.42 -2.92 -6.27
CA ASP A 47 21.30 -2.91 -4.80
C ASP A 47 19.85 -2.89 -4.31
N TYR A 48 18.86 -2.80 -5.22
CA TYR A 48 17.44 -2.89 -4.88
C TYR A 48 17.01 -4.33 -4.59
N ILE A 49 17.50 -4.88 -3.48
CA ILE A 49 17.21 -6.24 -3.02
C ILE A 49 15.93 -6.21 -2.18
N PRO A 50 14.91 -7.05 -2.48
CA PRO A 50 13.66 -7.11 -1.71
C PRO A 50 13.80 -7.12 -0.18
N LEU A 51 14.81 -7.81 0.33
CA LEU A 51 15.05 -7.94 1.77
C LEU A 51 15.44 -6.61 2.42
N ASP A 52 16.16 -5.75 1.70
CA ASP A 52 16.63 -4.45 2.20
C ASP A 52 15.56 -3.36 2.07
N TYR A 53 14.56 -3.58 1.20
CA TYR A 53 13.49 -2.63 0.88
C TYR A 53 12.09 -3.28 1.02
N PRO A 54 11.72 -3.82 2.19
CA PRO A 54 10.49 -4.60 2.36
C PRO A 54 9.20 -3.78 2.13
N SER A 55 9.29 -2.45 2.22
CA SER A 55 8.14 -1.55 2.00
C SER A 55 7.96 -1.15 0.53
N GLU A 56 8.92 -1.40 -0.35
CA GLU A 56 8.91 -0.93 -1.74
C GLU A 56 8.19 -1.87 -2.71
N GLY A 57 7.72 -3.02 -2.24
CA GLY A 57 6.99 -4.00 -3.05
C GLY A 57 7.87 -4.63 -4.14
N LEU A 58 9.19 -4.67 -3.91
CA LEU A 58 10.11 -5.47 -4.69
C LEU A 58 9.92 -6.91 -4.21
N GLU A 59 9.33 -7.75 -5.06
CA GLU A 59 9.02 -9.15 -4.77
C GLU A 59 9.77 -10.04 -5.77
N ASP A 60 9.62 -11.36 -5.68
CA ASP A 60 10.08 -12.29 -6.73
C ASP A 60 9.20 -12.16 -7.98
N SER A 61 9.36 -11.03 -8.68
CA SER A 61 8.57 -10.58 -9.82
C SER A 61 9.33 -9.47 -10.53
N ASN A 62 8.89 -9.14 -11.75
CA ASN A 62 9.50 -8.08 -12.58
C ASN A 62 8.56 -6.89 -12.80
N TYR A 63 7.66 -6.63 -11.85
CA TYR A 63 6.72 -5.52 -11.98
C TYR A 63 7.39 -4.17 -11.76
N CYS A 64 6.93 -3.14 -12.47
CA CYS A 64 7.45 -1.80 -12.32
C CYS A 64 7.20 -1.27 -10.90
N ARG A 65 8.23 -0.68 -10.29
CA ARG A 65 8.19 -0.11 -8.92
C ARG A 65 8.98 1.20 -8.89
N ASN A 66 8.91 1.94 -7.80
CA ASN A 66 9.69 3.17 -7.64
C ASN A 66 10.39 3.26 -6.27
N PRO A 67 11.33 2.36 -5.97
CA PRO A 67 12.06 2.37 -4.70
C PRO A 67 13.02 3.57 -4.55
N SER A 68 13.36 4.24 -5.65
CA SER A 68 14.32 5.35 -5.69
C SER A 68 13.70 6.73 -5.49
N GLY A 69 12.36 6.84 -5.42
CA GLY A 69 11.67 8.13 -5.41
C GLY A 69 11.79 8.92 -6.73
N SER A 70 12.07 8.23 -7.85
CA SER A 70 12.13 8.79 -9.21
C SER A 70 10.79 9.37 -9.66
N ALA A 71 10.72 9.94 -10.87
CA ALA A 71 9.52 10.64 -11.34
C ALA A 71 8.28 9.74 -11.58
N GLY A 72 8.46 8.41 -11.62
CA GLY A 72 7.43 7.40 -11.84
C GLY A 72 8.00 5.98 -11.69
N PRO A 73 7.15 4.95 -11.76
CA PRO A 73 7.58 3.56 -11.73
C PRO A 73 8.52 3.20 -12.89
N TRP A 74 9.52 2.39 -12.59
CA TRP A 74 10.55 1.92 -13.51
C TRP A 74 10.94 0.48 -13.16
N CYS A 75 11.78 -0.11 -14.00
CA CYS A 75 12.41 -1.40 -13.73
C CYS A 75 13.79 -1.47 -14.38
N TYR A 76 14.65 -2.37 -13.88
CA TYR A 76 15.78 -2.85 -14.67
C TYR A 76 15.26 -3.60 -15.91
N THR A 77 15.96 -3.56 -17.03
CA THR A 77 15.50 -4.21 -18.26
C THR A 77 16.23 -5.52 -18.52
N THR A 78 15.64 -6.41 -19.31
CA THR A 78 16.33 -7.63 -19.77
C THR A 78 17.31 -7.36 -20.91
N ASP A 79 17.35 -6.14 -21.47
CA ASP A 79 18.31 -5.74 -22.49
C ASP A 79 19.65 -5.36 -21.83
N PRO A 80 20.78 -6.05 -22.12
CA PRO A 80 22.09 -5.71 -21.57
C PRO A 80 22.59 -4.31 -21.89
N GLN A 81 22.08 -3.65 -22.94
CA GLN A 81 22.47 -2.30 -23.34
C GLN A 81 21.68 -1.21 -22.61
N ILE A 82 20.49 -1.55 -22.07
CA ILE A 82 19.59 -0.59 -21.41
C ILE A 82 19.43 -1.01 -19.96
N ARG A 83 20.19 -0.38 -19.07
CA ARG A 83 20.21 -0.76 -17.64
C ARG A 83 18.82 -0.72 -17.00
N TRP A 84 18.11 0.39 -17.16
CA TRP A 84 16.77 0.58 -16.60
C TRP A 84 15.99 1.55 -17.48
N MET A 85 14.67 1.53 -17.37
CA MET A 85 13.80 2.51 -18.03
C MET A 85 12.47 2.66 -17.28
N PHE A 86 11.84 3.82 -17.43
CA PHE A 86 10.48 4.04 -16.95
C PHE A 86 9.47 3.14 -17.65
N CYS A 87 8.43 2.77 -16.91
CA CYS A 87 7.30 2.05 -17.46
C CYS A 87 6.20 3.00 -17.92
N ASP A 88 5.50 2.65 -19.00
CA ASP A 88 4.36 3.43 -19.48
C ASP A 88 3.12 3.09 -18.67
N ILE A 89 3.03 3.74 -17.51
CA ILE A 89 1.90 3.61 -16.59
C ILE A 89 1.27 4.98 -16.47
N ARG A 90 -0.03 5.06 -16.71
CA ARG A 90 -0.73 6.34 -16.61
C ARG A 90 -0.77 6.83 -15.16
N ARG A 91 -0.64 8.15 -14.98
CA ARG A 91 -0.98 8.79 -13.70
C ARG A 91 -2.49 8.75 -13.51
N CYS A 92 -2.94 8.46 -12.30
CA CYS A 92 -4.37 8.51 -12.00
C CYS A 92 -4.90 9.94 -12.23
N SER A 93 -6.01 10.08 -12.98
CA SER A 93 -6.50 11.41 -13.39
C SER A 93 -7.00 12.21 -12.18
N LYS A 94 -6.94 13.55 -12.23
CA LYS A 94 -7.43 14.40 -11.14
C LYS A 94 -8.92 14.19 -10.80
N LYS A 95 -9.73 13.65 -11.72
CA LYS A 95 -11.12 13.24 -11.42
C LYS A 95 -11.18 12.04 -10.45
N PHE A 96 -10.14 11.20 -10.39
CA PHE A 96 -9.95 10.18 -9.36
C PHE A 96 -9.38 10.75 -8.03
N ARG A 97 -8.93 12.02 -7.98
CA ARG A 97 -8.58 12.68 -6.70
C ARG A 97 -9.79 12.96 -5.80
N ARG A 98 -11.01 12.84 -6.32
CA ARG A 98 -12.25 12.93 -5.51
C ARG A 98 -12.77 11.57 -5.06
N ARG A 99 -11.91 10.56 -5.06
CA ARG A 99 -12.25 9.24 -4.54
C ARG A 99 -11.01 8.58 -3.92
N CYS A 100 -10.48 9.17 -2.85
CA CYS A 100 -9.89 8.36 -1.79
C CYS A 100 -11.03 7.58 -1.12
N ILE A 101 -11.57 6.59 -1.84
CA ILE A 101 -12.28 5.46 -1.25
C ILE A 101 -11.26 4.32 -1.29
N SER A 102 -10.25 4.41 -0.44
CA SER A 102 -10.06 3.28 0.45
C SER A 102 -10.21 3.92 1.82
N VAL A 103 -11.05 3.36 2.64
CA VAL A 103 -11.36 3.84 3.99
C VAL A 103 -10.17 3.64 4.97
N GLY A 104 -8.94 3.77 4.45
CA GLY A 104 -7.70 3.30 5.05
C GLY A 104 -7.62 1.78 5.19
N GLU A 105 -8.27 1.03 4.30
CA GLU A 105 -8.15 -0.44 4.19
C GLU A 105 -6.67 -0.87 4.05
N TYR A 106 -5.92 -0.17 3.20
CA TYR A 106 -4.51 -0.44 2.95
C TYR A 106 -3.57 0.38 3.82
N TYR A 107 -4.09 1.13 4.80
CA TYR A 107 -3.23 1.86 5.72
C TYR A 107 -2.37 0.88 6.52
N ARG A 108 -1.04 0.99 6.40
CA ARG A 108 -0.05 0.18 7.11
C ARG A 108 0.91 1.02 7.95
N GLY A 109 0.64 2.31 8.14
CA GLY A 109 1.45 3.19 8.98
C GLY A 109 1.40 2.85 10.47
N SER A 110 2.20 3.56 11.26
CA SER A 110 2.41 3.30 12.70
C SER A 110 1.59 4.21 13.64
N GLN A 111 0.60 4.95 13.14
CA GLN A 111 -0.29 5.75 13.97
C GLN A 111 -0.99 4.84 14.99
N ARG A 112 -0.97 5.23 16.26
CA ARG A 112 -1.49 4.44 17.39
C ARG A 112 -2.24 5.27 18.42
N ILE A 113 -2.53 6.52 18.08
CA ILE A 113 -3.26 7.48 18.90
C ILE A 113 -4.54 7.85 18.16
N THR A 114 -5.67 7.84 18.87
CA THR A 114 -6.98 8.19 18.30
C THR A 114 -7.09 9.69 18.10
N LYS A 115 -8.14 10.14 17.38
CA LYS A 115 -8.38 11.59 17.17
C LYS A 115 -8.52 12.39 18.47
N SER A 116 -8.97 11.77 19.56
CA SER A 116 -9.08 12.42 20.87
C SER A 116 -7.87 12.16 21.77
N GLY A 117 -6.74 11.70 21.22
CA GLY A 117 -5.51 11.51 21.96
C GLY A 117 -5.41 10.20 22.76
N LEU A 118 -6.30 9.22 22.55
CA LEU A 118 -6.26 7.98 23.31
C LEU A 118 -5.30 6.96 22.68
N LEU A 119 -4.55 6.25 23.52
CA LEU A 119 -3.67 5.18 23.06
C LEU A 119 -4.47 3.95 22.62
N CYS A 120 -4.14 3.41 21.45
CA CYS A 120 -4.72 2.19 20.93
C CYS A 120 -4.34 0.96 21.78
N GLN A 121 -5.30 0.07 21.99
CA GLN A 121 -5.14 -1.30 22.47
C GLN A 121 -4.51 -2.16 21.37
N LYS A 122 -3.67 -3.13 21.74
CA LYS A 122 -3.09 -4.09 20.79
C LYS A 122 -4.18 -4.99 20.20
N TRP A 123 -4.14 -5.25 18.89
CA TRP A 123 -5.10 -6.13 18.22
C TRP A 123 -5.02 -7.60 18.69
N SER A 124 -3.88 -8.02 19.24
CA SER A 124 -3.73 -9.32 19.87
C SER A 124 -4.20 -9.35 21.34
N SER A 125 -4.48 -8.20 21.95
CA SER A 125 -4.95 -8.11 23.35
C SER A 125 -6.46 -8.16 23.41
N GLN A 126 -7.00 -8.85 24.42
CA GLN A 126 -8.44 -8.86 24.73
C GLN A 126 -8.80 -7.94 25.92
N ILE A 127 -7.84 -7.12 26.36
CA ILE A 127 -7.98 -6.21 27.52
C ILE A 127 -7.54 -4.80 27.09
N PRO A 128 -8.26 -3.73 27.49
CA PRO A 128 -9.51 -3.74 28.27
C PRO A 128 -10.76 -4.20 27.49
N HIS A 129 -10.71 -4.20 26.15
CA HIS A 129 -11.87 -4.53 25.33
C HIS A 129 -11.68 -5.85 24.60
N ALA A 130 -12.47 -6.87 24.96
CA ALA A 130 -12.49 -8.11 24.19
C ALA A 130 -13.13 -7.89 22.80
N HIS A 131 -12.58 -8.50 21.74
CA HIS A 131 -13.02 -8.32 20.36
C HIS A 131 -12.58 -9.46 19.41
N THR A 132 -13.24 -9.55 18.26
CA THR A 132 -12.99 -10.56 17.23
C THR A 132 -11.94 -10.16 16.18
N TYR A 133 -11.60 -8.88 16.09
CA TYR A 133 -10.57 -8.36 15.16
C TYR A 133 -9.15 -8.66 15.64
N THR A 134 -8.78 -9.93 15.64
CA THR A 134 -7.43 -10.39 16.00
C THR A 134 -6.62 -10.70 14.74
N PRO A 135 -5.27 -10.69 14.81
CA PRO A 135 -4.42 -11.12 13.70
C PRO A 135 -4.73 -12.54 13.21
N GLY A 136 -5.09 -13.45 14.12
CA GLY A 136 -5.46 -14.82 13.78
C GLY A 136 -6.77 -14.91 13.00
N ASN A 137 -7.77 -14.11 13.36
CA ASN A 137 -9.07 -14.11 12.68
C ASN A 137 -9.08 -13.27 11.39
N ASN A 138 -8.19 -12.27 11.28
CA ASN A 138 -8.15 -11.31 10.16
C ASN A 138 -6.71 -11.14 9.65
N PRO A 139 -6.07 -12.22 9.12
CA PRO A 139 -4.64 -12.22 8.79
C PRO A 139 -4.28 -11.22 7.67
N GLN A 140 -5.21 -10.92 6.77
CA GLN A 140 -4.96 -10.00 5.64
C GLN A 140 -5.14 -8.51 6.00
N SER A 141 -5.71 -8.22 7.16
CA SER A 141 -6.02 -6.84 7.57
C SER A 141 -4.83 -6.10 8.19
N GLY A 142 -3.65 -6.73 8.27
CA GLY A 142 -2.41 -6.11 8.76
C GLY A 142 -2.51 -5.62 10.22
N LEU A 143 -3.19 -6.38 11.08
CA LEU A 143 -3.49 -6.02 12.48
C LEU A 143 -2.25 -6.14 13.39
N GLU A 144 -1.19 -5.43 13.05
CA GLU A 144 0.08 -5.45 13.77
C GLU A 144 0.06 -4.51 14.98
N ALA A 145 0.67 -4.97 16.08
CA ALA A 145 0.81 -4.22 17.33
C ALA A 145 -0.53 -3.58 17.75
N ASN A 146 -0.55 -2.25 17.91
CA ASN A 146 -1.72 -1.43 18.23
C ASN A 146 -1.92 -0.30 17.22
N TYR A 147 -1.51 -0.51 15.96
CA TYR A 147 -1.63 0.52 14.94
C TYR A 147 -3.07 0.65 14.43
N CYS A 148 -3.50 1.85 14.07
CA CYS A 148 -4.82 2.09 13.52
C CYS A 148 -5.01 1.30 12.21
N ARG A 149 -6.13 0.59 12.06
CA ARG A 149 -6.43 -0.24 10.88
C ARG A 149 -7.92 -0.17 10.54
N ASN A 150 -8.29 -0.58 9.34
CA ASN A 150 -9.68 -0.73 8.95
C ASN A 150 -9.97 -2.14 8.44
N PRO A 151 -10.23 -3.10 9.33
CA PRO A 151 -10.50 -4.49 8.94
C PRO A 151 -11.90 -4.72 8.34
N THR A 152 -12.85 -3.78 8.46
CA THR A 152 -14.27 -4.07 8.23
C THR A 152 -14.83 -3.59 6.89
N LEU A 153 -14.03 -2.94 6.04
CA LEU A 153 -14.40 -2.33 4.74
C LEU A 153 -15.57 -1.32 4.77
N ASN A 154 -16.36 -1.30 5.85
CA ASN A 154 -17.52 -0.44 6.08
C ASN A 154 -17.20 0.77 6.98
N ALA A 155 -16.07 0.77 7.69
CA ALA A 155 -15.65 1.92 8.48
C ALA A 155 -15.09 2.98 7.54
N ILE A 156 -15.19 4.27 7.88
CA ILE A 156 -14.87 5.39 6.98
C ILE A 156 -13.36 5.72 6.98
N THR A 157 -12.68 5.46 8.09
CA THR A 157 -11.24 5.73 8.30
C THR A 157 -10.68 4.68 9.27
N PRO A 158 -9.35 4.43 9.30
CA PRO A 158 -8.77 3.51 10.26
C PRO A 158 -9.09 3.89 11.70
N TRP A 159 -9.26 2.85 12.51
CA TRP A 159 -9.66 2.95 13.89
C TRP A 159 -8.86 1.95 14.72
N CYS A 160 -9.01 2.03 16.03
CA CYS A 160 -8.50 1.02 16.94
C CYS A 160 -9.38 0.91 18.18
N TYR A 161 -9.31 -0.23 18.87
CA TYR A 161 -9.74 -0.30 20.27
C TYR A 161 -8.84 0.61 21.12
N THR A 162 -9.36 1.21 22.19
CA THR A 162 -8.54 2.12 23.03
C THR A 162 -8.15 1.45 24.34
N LYS A 163 -7.08 1.91 24.99
CA LYS A 163 -6.75 1.51 26.36
C LYS A 163 -7.65 2.15 27.42
N SER A 164 -8.51 3.09 27.05
CA SER A 164 -9.47 3.69 27.98
C SER A 164 -10.64 2.73 28.20
N THR A 165 -10.98 2.45 29.46
CA THR A 165 -12.15 1.64 29.83
C THR A 165 -13.47 2.33 29.46
N PHE A 166 -13.48 3.66 29.31
CA PHE A 166 -14.68 4.44 29.00
C PHE A 166 -14.93 4.63 27.50
N LYS A 167 -13.97 4.28 26.64
CA LYS A 167 -14.10 4.42 25.18
C LYS A 167 -13.60 3.17 24.49
N ARG A 168 -14.53 2.32 24.07
CA ARG A 168 -14.23 1.00 23.51
C ARG A 168 -13.32 1.07 22.28
N TRP A 169 -13.66 1.93 21.34
CA TRP A 169 -12.90 2.15 20.11
C TRP A 169 -13.06 3.60 19.66
N GLU A 170 -12.16 4.04 18.80
CA GLU A 170 -12.30 5.33 18.13
C GLU A 170 -11.53 5.35 16.82
N TYR A 171 -11.99 6.19 15.90
CA TYR A 171 -11.23 6.60 14.72
C TYR A 171 -9.92 7.29 15.09
N CYS A 172 -8.91 7.01 14.31
CA CYS A 172 -7.65 7.72 14.38
C CYS A 172 -7.71 8.97 13.51
N ASP A 173 -7.12 10.05 14.01
CA ASP A 173 -6.84 11.21 13.18
C ASP A 173 -5.59 10.90 12.38
N ILE A 174 -5.83 10.30 11.21
CA ILE A 174 -4.82 10.09 10.20
C ILE A 174 -5.00 11.29 9.29
N ALA A 175 -4.20 12.33 9.56
CA ALA A 175 -4.31 13.63 8.93
C ALA A 175 -4.62 13.52 7.43
N ASP A 176 -5.63 14.27 7.03
CA ASP A 176 -6.28 14.24 5.72
C ASP A 176 -5.28 14.24 4.54
N TYR A 177 -5.41 13.19 3.71
CA TYR A 177 -4.97 13.07 2.32
C TYR A 177 -3.47 13.21 2.01
N LEU A 178 -2.66 12.28 2.47
CA LEU A 178 -1.35 12.04 1.88
C LEU A 178 -1.11 10.55 1.68
N CYS A 179 -1.44 10.04 0.49
CA CYS A 179 -0.42 9.25 -0.20
C CYS A 179 0.81 10.16 -0.30
N GLY A 180 1.69 10.07 0.70
CA GLY A 180 3.00 10.72 0.78
C GLY A 180 3.05 12.21 0.44
N GLU A 181 3.00 13.07 1.45
CA GLU A 181 3.95 14.18 1.52
C GLU A 181 4.83 13.91 2.74
N ILE A 182 6.04 13.45 2.45
CA ILE A 182 7.14 13.49 3.39
C ILE A 182 7.68 14.93 3.30
N LYS A 183 7.68 15.65 4.42
CA LYS A 183 8.51 16.84 4.59
C LYS A 183 9.98 16.44 4.63
#